data_AF-A0A5U4X4F2-F1
#
_entry.id   AF-A0A5U4X4F2-F1
#
_cell.length_a   1.000
_cell.length_b   1.000
_cell.length_c   1.000
_cell.angle_alpha   90.00
_cell.angle_beta   90.00
_cell.angle_gamma   90.00
#
_symmetry.space_group_name_H-M   'P 1'
#
loop_
_entity.id
_entity.type
_entity.pdbx_description
1 polymer ?
#
loop_
_entity_poly.entity_id
_entity_poly.type
_entity_poly.pdbx_seq_one_letter_code
_entity_poly.pdbx_strand_id
1 'polypeptide(L)'
;MPDYHAALVIDIGTTNCKVSCYSCHDASVLEVRKFPTPTISSDKGEVDFDIEALWQALRLVMAELVASVPFPVKNISIASFGESGVFVDKEGVILTPMLAWYDRRGESYLSSLSKAEAEELYSITGLPPHSNYSAFKMRWLLDNYSLHERKDICWLHAPEVLL
;
A
#
# COMPACT_ATOMS: atom_id res chain seq x y z
N MET A 1 27.15 23.45 11.53
CA MET A 1 26.19 24.41 10.95
C MET A 1 24.79 23.86 11.17
N PRO A 2 23.76 24.71 11.30
CA PRO A 2 22.37 24.24 11.40
C PRO A 2 22.00 23.41 10.15
N ASP A 3 21.22 22.35 10.34
CA ASP A 3 20.81 21.47 9.25
C ASP A 3 19.63 22.07 8.47
N TYR A 4 19.92 22.92 7.49
CA TYR A 4 18.93 23.55 6.62
C TYR A 4 18.44 22.63 5.48
N HIS A 5 18.13 21.38 5.81
CA HIS A 5 17.47 20.43 4.93
C HIS A 5 16.05 20.16 5.42
N ALA A 6 15.27 19.51 4.56
CA ALA A 6 13.95 19.04 4.91
C ALA A 6 13.77 17.53 4.66
N ALA A 7 12.81 16.96 5.37
CA ALA A 7 12.35 15.60 5.23
C ALA A 7 10.90 15.58 4.74
N LEU A 8 10.65 14.84 3.66
CA LEU A 8 9.31 14.55 3.17
C LEU A 8 8.78 13.31 3.89
N VAL A 9 7.53 13.37 4.35
CA VAL A 9 6.83 12.25 4.98
C VAL A 9 5.56 12.01 4.19
N ILE A 10 5.44 10.80 3.64
CA ILE A 10 4.28 10.36 2.88
C ILE A 10 3.52 9.35 3.74
N ASP A 11 2.24 9.59 3.91
CA ASP A 11 1.31 8.74 4.65
C ASP A 11 0.20 8.35 3.69
N ILE A 12 0.32 7.15 3.12
CA ILE A 12 -0.62 6.56 2.17
C ILE A 12 -1.75 5.89 2.98
N GLY A 13 -2.70 6.69 3.45
CA GLY A 13 -3.84 6.21 4.21
C GLY A 13 -4.90 5.54 3.34
N THR A 14 -5.90 4.92 3.96
CA THR A 14 -6.99 4.26 3.24
C THR A 14 -7.96 5.24 2.60
N THR A 15 -8.29 6.33 3.30
CA THR A 15 -9.26 7.34 2.80
C THR A 15 -8.55 8.55 2.20
N ASN A 16 -7.44 8.97 2.80
CA ASN A 16 -6.67 10.13 2.36
C ASN A 16 -5.20 9.80 2.43
N CYS A 17 -4.48 10.27 1.41
CA CYS A 17 -3.04 10.34 1.42
C CYS A 17 -2.62 11.73 1.92
N LYS A 18 -1.48 11.78 2.61
CA LYS A 18 -0.90 13.01 3.15
C LYS A 18 0.58 13.05 2.80
N VAL A 19 1.02 14.19 2.29
CA VAL A 19 2.43 14.50 2.06
C VAL A 19 2.77 15.71 2.90
N SER A 20 3.65 15.54 3.88
CA SER A 20 4.10 16.62 4.77
C SER A 20 5.60 16.80 4.67
N CYS A 21 6.07 18.00 4.96
CA CYS A 21 7.49 18.33 4.94
C CYS A 21 7.90 18.97 6.25
N TYR A 22 9.02 18.53 6.78
CA TYR A 22 9.53 18.93 8.07
C TYR A 22 10.95 19.47 7.94
N SER A 23 11.25 20.53 8.69
CA SER A 23 12.62 21.03 8.88
C SER A 23 13.46 20.00 9.64
N CYS A 24 14.62 19.63 9.11
CA CYS A 24 15.57 18.76 9.80
C CYS A 24 16.32 19.49 10.93
N HIS A 25 16.26 20.82 10.99
CA HIS A 25 16.89 21.60 12.04
C HIS A 25 16.14 21.50 13.38
N ASP A 26 14.81 21.61 13.35
CA ASP A 26 13.97 21.80 14.54
C ASP A 26 12.66 20.99 14.52
N ALA A 27 12.49 20.09 13.54
CA ALA A 27 11.29 19.27 13.33
C ALA A 27 9.99 20.05 13.11
N SER A 28 10.06 21.35 12.81
CA SER A 28 8.88 22.15 12.47
C SER A 28 8.24 21.69 11.16
N VAL A 29 6.91 21.79 11.09
CA VAL A 29 6.15 21.52 9.87
C VAL A 29 6.30 22.70 8.93
N LEU A 30 6.82 22.46 7.72
CA LEU A 30 6.98 23.46 6.67
C LEU A 30 5.75 23.55 5.78
N GLU A 31 5.17 22.40 5.41
CA GLU A 31 4.00 22.30 4.53
C GLU A 31 3.31 20.95 4.71
N VAL A 32 1.98 20.90 4.48
CA VAL A 32 1.19 19.67 4.47
C VAL A 32 0.14 19.72 3.37
N ARG A 33 0.20 18.77 2.45
CA ARG A 33 -0.83 18.55 1.43
C ARG A 33 -1.55 17.23 1.67
N LYS A 34 -2.83 17.18 1.30
CA LYS A 34 -3.68 16.00 1.41
C LYS A 34 -4.49 15.82 0.13
N PHE A 35 -4.78 14.58 -0.20
CA PHE A 35 -5.67 14.24 -1.30
C PHE A 35 -6.39 12.92 -1.00
N PRO A 36 -7.59 12.70 -1.56
CA PRO A 36 -8.31 11.43 -1.40
C PRO A 36 -7.51 10.27 -1.96
N THR A 37 -7.57 9.10 -1.31
CA THR A 37 -6.93 7.89 -1.83
C THR A 37 -7.76 7.34 -2.99
N PRO A 38 -7.20 7.22 -4.20
CA PRO A 38 -7.95 6.73 -5.34
C PRO A 38 -8.36 5.26 -5.16
N THR A 39 -9.64 4.97 -5.40
CA THR A 39 -10.21 3.62 -5.31
C THR A 39 -11.13 3.35 -6.49
N ILE A 40 -11.18 2.09 -6.93
CA ILE A 40 -12.12 1.58 -7.92
C ILE A 40 -13.09 0.65 -7.19
N SER A 41 -14.38 0.94 -7.28
CA SER A 41 -15.44 0.11 -6.67
C SER A 41 -16.30 -0.55 -7.73
N SER A 42 -16.61 -1.83 -7.56
CA SER A 42 -17.54 -2.57 -8.43
C SER A 42 -18.97 -2.52 -7.88
N ASP A 43 -19.96 -2.80 -8.73
CA ASP A 43 -21.37 -2.90 -8.33
C ASP A 43 -21.63 -4.03 -7.30
N LYS A 44 -20.68 -4.96 -7.15
CA LYS A 44 -20.74 -6.07 -6.20
C LYS A 44 -20.13 -5.73 -4.84
N GLY A 45 -19.68 -4.49 -4.64
CA GLY A 45 -19.05 -4.02 -3.41
C GLY A 45 -17.57 -4.41 -3.27
N GLU A 46 -16.94 -4.85 -4.35
CA GLU A 46 -15.49 -5.06 -4.41
C GLU A 46 -14.80 -3.70 -4.51
N VAL A 47 -13.68 -3.54 -3.82
CA VAL A 47 -12.90 -2.30 -3.78
C VAL A 47 -11.42 -2.59 -4.02
N ASP A 48 -10.86 -1.91 -5.01
CA ASP A 48 -9.44 -1.90 -5.33
C ASP A 48 -8.86 -0.50 -5.05
N PHE A 49 -7.60 -0.42 -4.62
CA PHE A 49 -6.83 0.81 -4.69
C PHE A 49 -6.36 1.03 -6.13
N ASP A 50 -6.61 2.23 -6.68
CA ASP A 50 -6.12 2.60 -8.01
C ASP A 50 -4.67 3.07 -7.92
N ILE A 51 -3.74 2.15 -8.16
CA ILE A 51 -2.30 2.35 -7.98
C ILE A 51 -1.72 3.35 -8.97
N GLU A 52 -2.22 3.36 -10.21
CA GLU A 52 -1.78 4.33 -11.21
C GLU A 52 -2.25 5.73 -10.82
N ALA A 53 -3.54 5.90 -10.49
CA ALA A 53 -4.05 7.19 -10.06
C ALA A 53 -3.38 7.67 -8.75
N LEU A 54 -3.12 6.77 -7.80
CA LEU A 54 -2.39 7.05 -6.57
C LEU A 54 -0.97 7.54 -6.87
N TRP A 55 -0.27 6.88 -7.78
CA TRP A 55 1.09 7.26 -8.16
C TRP A 55 1.13 8.66 -8.80
N GLN A 56 0.23 8.93 -9.75
CA GLN A 56 0.16 10.24 -10.40
C GLN A 56 -0.15 11.35 -9.39
N ALA A 57 -1.10 11.11 -8.47
CA ALA A 57 -1.43 12.08 -7.42
C ALA A 57 -0.27 12.33 -6.46
N LEU A 58 0.44 11.28 -6.02
CA LEU A 58 1.64 11.41 -5.19
C LEU A 58 2.71 12.26 -5.90
N ARG A 59 3.05 11.94 -7.15
CA ARG A 59 4.06 12.68 -7.91
C ARG A 59 3.74 14.16 -8.03
N LEU A 60 2.48 14.48 -8.36
CA LEU A 60 2.02 15.86 -8.48
C LEU A 60 2.16 16.60 -7.14
N VAL A 61 1.58 16.04 -6.07
CA VAL A 61 1.56 16.66 -4.75
C VAL A 61 2.96 16.82 -4.17
N MET A 62 3.83 15.82 -4.35
CA MET A 62 5.24 15.89 -3.96
C MET A 62 5.97 17.00 -4.70
N ALA A 63 5.81 17.11 -6.02
CA ALA A 63 6.47 18.14 -6.82
C ALA A 63 6.03 19.56 -6.39
N GLU A 64 4.72 19.77 -6.21
CA GLU A 64 4.19 21.06 -5.76
C GLU A 64 4.65 21.42 -4.35
N LEU A 65 4.72 20.44 -3.44
CA LEU A 65 5.17 20.66 -2.07
C LEU A 65 6.66 20.98 -2.01
N VAL A 66 7.49 20.22 -2.74
CA VAL A 66 8.95 20.46 -2.79
C VAL A 66 9.26 21.84 -3.35
N ALA A 67 8.48 22.30 -4.33
CA ALA A 67 8.63 23.64 -4.91
C ALA A 67 8.21 24.78 -3.95
N SER A 68 7.37 24.50 -2.93
CA SER A 68 6.87 25.54 -2.01
C SER A 68 7.69 25.68 -0.72
N VAL A 69 8.58 24.74 -0.41
CA VAL A 69 9.39 24.77 0.82
C VAL A 69 10.74 25.46 0.62
N PRO A 70 11.28 26.17 1.63
CA PRO A 70 12.51 26.95 1.49
C PRO A 70 13.80 26.11 1.57
N PHE A 71 13.70 24.84 2.02
CA PHE A 71 14.87 23.98 2.25
C PHE A 71 14.91 22.82 1.26
N PRO A 72 16.11 22.42 0.80
CA PRO A 72 16.28 21.23 -0.01
C PRO A 72 15.83 19.96 0.73
N VAL A 73 14.94 19.19 0.11
CA VAL A 73 14.51 17.88 0.62
C VAL A 73 15.64 16.85 0.39
N LYS A 74 16.08 16.19 1.47
CA LYS A 74 17.15 15.16 1.42
C LYS A 74 16.68 13.79 1.87
N ASN A 75 15.52 13.71 2.53
CA ASN A 75 14.99 12.49 3.10
C ASN A 75 13.54 12.32 2.67
N ILE A 76 13.14 11.08 2.39
CA ILE A 76 11.76 10.68 2.18
C ILE A 76 11.47 9.52 3.13
N SER A 77 10.41 9.65 3.92
CA SER A 77 9.90 8.59 4.78
C SER A 77 8.48 8.27 4.34
N ILE A 78 8.12 6.99 4.35
CA ILE A 78 6.83 6.52 3.84
C ILE A 78 6.19 5.59 4.87
N ALA A 79 4.93 5.84 5.14
CA ALA A 79 4.02 4.94 5.83
C ALA A 79 2.81 4.70 4.92
N SER A 80 2.23 3.51 4.95
CA SER A 80 1.07 3.17 4.14
C SER A 80 0.07 2.33 4.91
N PHE A 81 -1.12 2.20 4.36
CA PHE A 81 -1.99 1.07 4.67
C PHE A 81 -1.22 -0.25 4.49
N GLY A 82 -1.54 -1.22 5.34
CA GLY A 82 -1.00 -2.57 5.26
C GLY A 82 -1.95 -3.53 4.55
N GLU A 83 -1.54 -4.79 4.48
CA GLU A 83 -2.34 -5.94 4.02
C GLU A 83 -2.86 -5.93 2.57
N SER A 84 -2.64 -4.84 1.84
CA SER A 84 -2.95 -4.69 0.42
C SER A 84 -1.67 -4.72 -0.40
N GLY A 85 -1.70 -5.39 -1.55
CA GLY A 85 -0.55 -5.53 -2.43
C GLY A 85 -0.94 -6.06 -3.79
N VAL A 86 0.05 -6.22 -4.66
CA VAL A 86 -0.08 -6.75 -6.01
C VAL A 86 0.98 -7.82 -6.27
N PHE A 87 0.70 -8.73 -7.19
CA PHE A 87 1.74 -9.53 -7.81
C PHE A 87 2.40 -8.73 -8.94
N VAL A 88 3.73 -8.73 -8.95
CA VAL A 88 4.56 -8.17 -10.03
C VAL A 88 5.42 -9.26 -10.64
N ASP A 89 5.78 -9.15 -11.92
CA ASP A 89 6.84 -9.99 -12.50
C ASP A 89 8.24 -9.42 -12.27
N LYS A 90 9.27 -10.13 -12.75
CA LYS A 90 10.69 -9.73 -12.62
C LYS A 90 11.04 -8.46 -13.40
N GLU A 91 10.21 -8.04 -14.35
CA GLU A 91 10.33 -6.78 -15.08
C GLU A 91 9.63 -5.62 -14.35
N GLY A 92 8.94 -5.89 -13.24
CA GLY A 92 8.19 -4.91 -12.46
C GLY A 92 6.79 -4.63 -13.01
N VAL A 93 6.28 -5.47 -13.92
CA VAL A 93 4.92 -5.33 -14.44
C VAL A 93 3.92 -5.81 -13.41
N ILE A 94 2.96 -4.95 -13.06
CA ILE A 94 1.84 -5.30 -12.18
C ILE A 94 0.90 -6.27 -12.90
N LEU A 95 0.69 -7.45 -12.31
CA LEU A 95 -0.10 -8.54 -12.88
C LEU A 95 -1.53 -8.61 -12.32
N THR A 96 -1.77 -7.97 -11.17
CA THR A 96 -3.05 -8.05 -10.44
C THR A 96 -3.47 -6.70 -9.89
N PRO A 97 -4.78 -6.45 -9.66
CA PRO A 97 -5.23 -5.28 -8.93
C PRO A 97 -4.77 -5.30 -7.48
N MET A 98 -4.72 -4.13 -6.84
CA MET A 98 -4.47 -4.02 -5.41
C MET A 98 -5.78 -4.03 -4.64
N LEU A 99 -6.19 -5.20 -4.15
CA LEU A 99 -7.42 -5.32 -3.37
C LEU A 99 -7.31 -4.47 -2.10
N ALA A 100 -8.34 -3.68 -1.78
CA ALA A 100 -8.38 -2.90 -0.55
C ALA A 100 -8.31 -3.82 0.67
N TRP A 101 -7.76 -3.35 1.80
CA TRP A 101 -7.47 -4.26 2.91
C TRP A 101 -8.73 -4.85 3.54
N TYR A 102 -9.83 -4.11 3.49
CA TYR A 102 -11.17 -4.47 3.95
C TYR A 102 -12.04 -5.13 2.87
N ASP A 103 -11.47 -5.42 1.70
CA ASP A 103 -12.17 -6.16 0.67
C ASP A 103 -12.44 -7.60 1.11
N ARG A 104 -13.59 -8.14 0.70
CA ARG A 104 -14.09 -9.45 1.12
C ARG A 104 -13.71 -10.60 0.17
N ARG A 105 -13.07 -10.31 -0.96
CA ARG A 105 -12.52 -11.33 -1.85
C ARG A 105 -11.49 -12.15 -1.07
N GLY A 106 -11.73 -13.45 -1.03
CA GLY A 106 -10.94 -14.42 -0.25
C GLY A 106 -11.54 -14.82 1.09
N GLU A 107 -12.67 -14.25 1.51
CA GLU A 107 -13.38 -14.67 2.73
C GLU A 107 -13.89 -16.12 2.66
N SER A 108 -14.20 -16.63 1.46
CA SER A 108 -14.57 -18.04 1.28
C SER A 108 -13.46 -19.02 1.71
N TYR A 109 -12.18 -18.66 1.56
CA TYR A 109 -11.07 -19.51 2.01
C TYR A 109 -10.98 -19.60 3.53
N LEU A 110 -11.39 -18.56 4.26
CA LEU A 110 -11.49 -18.64 5.71
C LEU A 110 -12.50 -19.72 6.14
N SER A 111 -13.64 -19.76 5.46
CA SER A 111 -14.71 -20.71 5.79
C SER A 111 -14.33 -22.17 5.53
N SER A 112 -13.30 -22.41 4.72
CA SER A 112 -12.76 -23.75 4.47
C SER A 112 -11.71 -24.19 5.50
N LEU A 113 -11.20 -23.31 6.36
CA LEU A 113 -10.19 -23.68 7.34
C LEU A 113 -10.79 -24.53 8.46
N SER A 114 -10.17 -25.67 8.72
CA SER A 114 -10.40 -26.43 9.95
C SER A 114 -9.86 -25.67 11.16
N LYS A 115 -10.34 -26.05 12.35
CA LYS A 115 -9.84 -25.49 13.61
C LYS A 115 -8.33 -25.67 13.78
N ALA A 116 -7.79 -26.82 13.37
CA ALA A 116 -6.36 -27.10 13.46
C ALA A 116 -5.54 -26.21 12.54
N GLU A 117 -5.97 -25.99 11.29
CA GLU A 117 -5.31 -25.08 10.35
C GLU A 117 -5.36 -23.63 10.82
N ALA A 118 -6.48 -23.22 11.43
CA ALA A 118 -6.62 -21.89 12.04
C ALA A 118 -5.66 -21.69 13.21
N GLU A 119 -5.50 -22.69 14.09
CA GLU A 119 -4.55 -22.67 15.21
C GLU A 119 -3.10 -22.66 14.73
N GLU A 120 -2.79 -23.44 13.68
CA GLU A 120 -1.48 -23.46 13.05
C GLU A 120 -1.13 -22.12 12.41
N LEU A 121 -2.06 -21.52 11.65
CA LEU A 121 -1.88 -20.19 11.07
C LEU A 121 -1.56 -19.15 12.14
N TYR A 122 -2.29 -19.16 13.25
CA TYR A 122 -2.02 -18.29 14.39
C TYR A 122 -0.65 -18.56 15.02
N SER A 123 -0.27 -19.84 15.19
CA SER A 123 1.03 -20.20 15.75
C SER A 123 2.22 -19.76 14.89
N ILE A 124 2.05 -19.67 13.57
CA ILE A 124 3.09 -19.22 12.64
C ILE A 124 3.14 -17.70 12.57
N THR A 125 1.98 -17.05 12.45
CA THR A 125 1.89 -15.63 12.08
C THR A 125 1.61 -14.69 13.25
N GLY A 126 1.08 -15.20 14.36
CA GLY A 126 0.51 -14.41 15.44
C GLY A 126 -0.81 -13.70 15.07
N LEU A 127 -1.36 -13.96 13.88
CA LEU A 127 -2.56 -13.31 13.37
C LEU A 127 -3.76 -14.27 13.43
N PRO A 128 -4.92 -13.83 13.99
CA PRO A 128 -6.13 -14.63 13.91
C PRO A 128 -6.57 -14.78 12.45
N PRO A 129 -7.25 -15.87 12.05
CA PRO A 129 -7.77 -15.97 10.69
C PRO A 129 -8.76 -14.84 10.38
N HIS A 130 -8.42 -13.98 9.41
CA HIS A 130 -9.29 -12.94 8.89
C HIS A 130 -8.97 -12.63 7.41
N SER A 131 -9.99 -12.35 6.60
CA SER A 131 -9.86 -12.01 5.17
C SER A 131 -9.10 -10.71 4.93
N ASN A 132 -8.92 -9.90 5.97
CA ASN A 132 -8.22 -8.64 5.88
C ASN A 132 -6.72 -8.85 5.73
N TYR A 133 -6.20 -10.03 6.08
CA TYR A 133 -4.78 -10.32 5.97
C TYR A 133 -4.39 -10.75 4.55
N SER A 134 -3.17 -10.38 4.13
CA SER A 134 -2.70 -10.54 2.74
C SER A 134 -2.79 -11.97 2.20
N ALA A 135 -2.58 -13.00 3.03
CA ALA A 135 -2.54 -14.39 2.56
C ALA A 135 -3.80 -14.82 1.80
N PHE A 136 -4.99 -14.42 2.27
CA PHE A 136 -6.26 -14.78 1.63
C PHE A 136 -6.50 -14.02 0.32
N LYS A 137 -6.04 -12.77 0.25
CA LYS A 137 -6.07 -11.95 -0.97
C LYS A 137 -5.08 -12.47 -2.01
N MET A 138 -3.86 -12.82 -1.58
CA MET A 138 -2.86 -13.49 -2.41
C MET A 138 -3.45 -14.77 -3.00
N ARG A 139 -4.09 -15.63 -2.19
CA ARG A 139 -4.74 -16.85 -2.67
C ARG A 139 -5.82 -16.56 -3.72
N TRP A 140 -6.71 -15.60 -3.42
CA TRP A 140 -7.77 -15.20 -4.35
C TRP A 140 -7.20 -14.72 -5.69
N LEU A 141 -6.17 -13.88 -5.65
CA LEU A 141 -5.50 -13.36 -6.84
C LEU A 141 -4.79 -14.47 -7.64
N LEU A 142 -4.09 -15.39 -6.97
CA LEU A 142 -3.43 -16.52 -7.63
C LEU A 142 -4.45 -17.40 -8.38
N ASP A 143 -5.61 -17.66 -7.76
CA ASP A 143 -6.70 -18.46 -8.35
C ASP A 143 -7.35 -17.72 -9.55
N ASN A 144 -7.68 -16.43 -9.42
CA ASN A 144 -8.46 -15.69 -10.42
C ASN A 144 -7.62 -15.16 -11.59
N TYR A 145 -6.31 -14.97 -11.40
CA TYR A 145 -5.38 -14.51 -12.43
C TYR A 145 -4.49 -15.64 -12.98
N SER A 146 -4.76 -16.89 -12.60
CA SER A 146 -4.04 -18.09 -13.07
C SER A 146 -2.51 -18.01 -12.85
N LEU A 147 -2.10 -17.56 -11.66
CA LEU A 147 -0.70 -17.27 -11.35
C LEU A 147 0.04 -18.38 -10.56
N HIS A 148 -0.64 -19.48 -10.20
CA HIS A 148 -0.04 -20.56 -9.37
C HIS A 148 1.23 -21.18 -9.94
N GLU A 149 1.31 -21.30 -11.27
CA GLU A 149 2.48 -21.91 -11.93
C GLU A 149 3.61 -20.91 -12.21
N ARG A 150 3.38 -19.61 -11.96
CA ARG A 150 4.39 -18.57 -12.15
C ARG A 150 5.41 -18.62 -11.02
N LYS A 151 6.69 -18.64 -11.39
CA LYS A 151 7.83 -18.67 -10.44
C LYS A 151 8.64 -17.37 -10.44
N ASP A 152 8.29 -16.47 -11.33
CA ASP A 152 8.93 -15.19 -11.62
C ASP A 152 8.09 -14.01 -11.09
N ILE A 153 7.25 -14.26 -10.09
CA ILE A 153 6.38 -13.25 -9.49
C ILE A 153 6.72 -12.98 -8.03
N CYS A 154 6.51 -11.75 -7.59
CA CYS A 154 6.69 -11.30 -6.21
C CYS A 154 5.45 -10.54 -5.75
N TRP A 155 5.15 -10.61 -4.45
CA TRP A 155 4.10 -9.82 -3.83
C TRP A 155 4.70 -8.53 -3.25
N LEU A 156 4.17 -7.37 -3.68
CA LEU A 156 4.59 -6.05 -3.20
C LEU A 156 3.40 -5.26 -2.66
N HIS A 157 3.57 -4.62 -1.51
CA HIS A 157 2.62 -3.67 -0.96
C HIS A 157 2.76 -2.30 -1.64
N ALA A 158 1.85 -1.38 -1.32
CA ALA A 158 1.82 -0.03 -1.88
C ALA A 158 3.18 0.73 -1.85
N PRO A 159 3.94 0.77 -0.74
CA PRO A 159 5.18 1.53 -0.74
C PRO A 159 6.26 0.85 -1.59
N GLU A 160 6.29 -0.48 -1.70
CA GLU A 160 7.29 -1.18 -2.50
C GLU A 160 7.00 -1.14 -4.01
N VAL A 161 5.74 -1.08 -4.42
CA VAL A 161 5.39 -1.01 -5.86
C VAL A 161 5.50 0.40 -6.43
N LEU A 162 5.40 1.44 -5.58
CA LEU A 162 5.42 2.84 -5.99
C LEU A 162 6.84 3.46 -6.02
N LEU A 163 7.89 2.70 -5.69
CA LEU A 163 9.28 3.17 -5.53
C LEU A 163 10.28 2.27 -6.26
#